data_AF-A0A4Q5SGZ2-F1
#
_entry.id   AF-A0A4Q5SGZ2-F1
#
_cell.length_a   1.000
_cell.length_b   1.000
_cell.length_c   1.000
_cell.angle_alpha   90.00
_cell.angle_beta   90.00
_cell.angle_gamma   90.00
#
_symmetry.space_group_name_H-M   'P 1'
#
loop_
_entity.id
_entity.type
_entity.pdbx_description
1 polymer ?
#
loop_
_entity_poly.entity_id
_entity_poly.type
_entity_poly.pdbx_seq_one_letter_code
_entity_poly.pdbx_strand_id
1 'polypeptide(L)'
;MEDRTNTIAGWALAGGIAALGLSIVSGMMFHSERPEKMGYPIEGVEEAGEGGGAVAAEPIAVRLAKADLAKGEASFKKCMACHTIASGGASGIGPNLY
;
A
#
# COMPACT_ATOMS: atom_id res chain seq x y z
N MET A 1 -22.93 -43.40 25.80
CA MET A 1 -21.89 -42.35 25.61
C MET A 1 -21.44 -42.32 24.14
N GLU A 2 -22.26 -42.76 23.20
CA GLU A 2 -21.89 -42.90 21.77
C GLU A 2 -22.12 -41.63 20.94
N ASP A 3 -22.90 -40.69 21.46
CA ASP A 3 -23.40 -39.49 20.81
C ASP A 3 -22.47 -38.27 20.95
N ARG A 4 -21.50 -38.34 21.87
CA ARG A 4 -20.55 -37.25 22.15
C ARG A 4 -19.56 -37.03 21.00
N THR A 5 -19.07 -38.08 20.35
CA THR A 5 -18.14 -37.98 19.22
C THR A 5 -18.80 -37.38 17.99
N ASN A 6 -20.03 -37.78 17.69
CA ASN A 6 -20.84 -37.19 16.62
C ASN A 6 -21.14 -35.71 16.88
N THR A 7 -21.45 -35.35 18.13
CA THR A 7 -21.66 -33.96 18.54
C THR A 7 -20.39 -33.13 18.35
N ILE A 8 -19.23 -33.62 18.82
CA ILE A 8 -17.94 -32.92 18.64
C ILE A 8 -17.59 -32.74 17.17
N ALA A 9 -17.75 -33.79 16.35
CA ALA A 9 -17.50 -33.71 14.91
C ALA A 9 -18.44 -32.71 14.22
N GLY A 10 -19.71 -32.67 14.61
CA GLY A 10 -20.68 -31.70 14.09
C GLY A 10 -20.30 -30.26 14.42
N TRP A 11 -19.89 -29.97 15.65
CA TRP A 11 -19.43 -28.63 16.04
C TRP A 11 -18.13 -28.22 15.36
N ALA A 12 -17.19 -29.15 15.17
CA ALA A 12 -15.97 -28.88 14.43
C ALA A 12 -16.26 -28.53 12.96
N LEU A 13 -17.15 -29.28 12.31
CA LEU A 13 -17.55 -29.05 10.92
C LEU A 13 -18.31 -27.73 10.77
N ALA A 14 -19.25 -27.43 11.68
CA ALA A 14 -19.97 -26.16 11.70
C ALA A 14 -19.02 -24.96 11.88
N GLY A 15 -18.04 -25.07 12.79
CA GLY A 15 -16.99 -24.06 12.96
C GLY A 15 -16.15 -23.86 11.70
N GLY A 16 -15.78 -24.95 11.03
CA GLY A 16 -15.05 -24.90 9.76
C GLY A 16 -15.84 -24.22 8.64
N ILE A 17 -17.13 -24.54 8.48
CA ILE A 17 -18.01 -23.90 7.50
C ILE A 17 -18.17 -22.42 7.81
N ALA A 18 -18.38 -22.05 9.06
CA ALA A 18 -18.51 -20.64 9.46
C ALA A 18 -17.21 -19.86 9.14
N ALA A 19 -16.05 -20.42 9.48
CA ALA A 19 -14.76 -19.80 9.19
C ALA A 19 -14.53 -19.61 7.68
N LEU A 20 -14.79 -20.65 6.88
CA LEU A 20 -14.65 -20.59 5.42
C LEU A 20 -15.63 -19.58 4.81
N GLY A 21 -16.91 -19.62 5.22
CA GLY A 21 -17.94 -18.72 4.74
C GLY A 21 -17.63 -17.26 5.05
N LEU A 22 -17.24 -16.94 6.29
CA LEU A 22 -16.84 -15.58 6.66
C LEU A 22 -15.60 -15.12 5.89
N SER A 23 -14.62 -16.00 5.66
CA SER A 23 -13.42 -15.66 4.89
C SER A 23 -13.75 -15.29 3.44
N ILE A 24 -14.61 -16.06 2.77
CA ILE A 24 -15.03 -15.79 1.40
C ILE A 24 -15.85 -14.48 1.33
N VAL A 25 -16.83 -14.31 2.21
CA VAL A 25 -17.65 -13.08 2.25
C VAL A 25 -16.80 -11.85 2.53
N SER A 26 -15.86 -11.94 3.46
CA SER A 26 -14.91 -10.88 3.76
C SER A 26 -14.05 -10.54 2.53
N GLY A 27 -13.51 -11.56 1.85
CA GLY A 27 -12.72 -11.35 0.64
C GLY A 27 -13.50 -10.70 -0.51
N MET A 28 -14.81 -10.98 -0.63
CA MET A 28 -15.68 -10.32 -1.60
C MET A 28 -16.04 -8.89 -1.20
N MET A 29 -16.33 -8.65 0.09
CA MET A 29 -16.74 -7.33 0.59
C MET A 29 -15.59 -6.33 0.63
N PHE A 30 -14.40 -6.78 1.00
CA PHE A 30 -13.19 -5.97 1.11
C PHE A 30 -12.25 -6.18 -0.07
N HIS A 31 -12.79 -6.55 -1.24
CA HIS A 31 -12.01 -6.66 -2.45
C HIS A 31 -11.45 -5.29 -2.82
N SER A 32 -10.13 -5.13 -2.65
CA SER A 32 -9.43 -3.89 -2.97
C SER A 32 -8.99 -3.95 -4.41
N GLU A 33 -9.79 -3.35 -5.28
CA GLU A 33 -9.37 -3.06 -6.65
C GLU A 33 -8.72 -1.68 -6.70
N ARG A 34 -7.78 -1.51 -7.63
CA ARG A 34 -7.15 -0.22 -7.84
C ARG A 34 -8.23 0.78 -8.28
N PRO A 35 -8.39 1.93 -7.62
CA PRO A 35 -9.46 2.85 -7.94
C PRO A 35 -9.30 3.40 -9.36
N GLU A 36 -10.40 3.53 -10.10
CA GLU A 36 -10.41 4.12 -11.45
C GLU A 36 -9.79 5.53 -11.47
N LYS A 37 -9.89 6.27 -10.37
CA LYS A 37 -9.29 7.58 -10.19
C LYS A 37 -8.39 7.57 -8.96
N MET A 38 -7.08 7.62 -9.19
CA MET A 38 -6.10 7.76 -8.12
C MET A 38 -6.24 9.13 -7.45
N GLY A 39 -6.29 9.17 -6.11
CA GLY A 39 -6.38 10.43 -5.35
C GLY A 39 -5.17 11.36 -5.53
N TYR A 40 -4.06 10.82 -6.03
CA TYR A 40 -2.91 11.57 -6.53
C TYR A 40 -2.39 10.91 -7.81
N PRO A 41 -2.53 11.55 -8.99
CA PRO A 41 -1.99 10.99 -10.23
C PRO A 41 -0.45 11.08 -10.20
N ILE A 42 0.21 9.94 -10.32
CA ILE A 42 1.66 9.87 -10.53
C ILE A 42 1.90 9.82 -12.04
N GLU A 43 2.26 10.95 -12.62
CA GLU A 43 2.62 11.01 -14.05
C GLU A 43 3.86 10.15 -14.31
N GLY A 44 3.75 9.15 -15.20
CA GLY A 44 4.87 8.33 -15.67
C GLY A 44 4.91 6.87 -15.22
N VAL A 45 3.92 6.39 -14.46
CA VAL A 45 3.69 4.95 -14.28
C VAL A 45 2.67 4.50 -15.32
N GLU A 46 3.13 3.85 -16.40
CA GLU A 46 2.21 3.07 -17.24
C GLU A 46 1.67 1.88 -16.45
N GLU A 47 0.40 1.59 -16.72
CA GLU A 47 -0.40 0.51 -16.15
C GLU A 47 0.35 -0.82 -16.11
N ALA A 48 0.78 -1.25 -14.93
CA ALA A 48 1.08 -2.66 -14.69
C ALA A 48 -0.24 -3.43 -14.55
N GLY A 49 -0.94 -3.63 -15.67
CA GLY A 49 -1.87 -4.72 -15.80
C GLY A 49 -1.13 -6.06 -15.69
N GLU A 50 -1.83 -7.11 -15.25
CA GLU A 50 -1.30 -8.48 -15.22
C GLU A 50 -0.70 -8.84 -16.59
N GLY A 51 0.63 -8.85 -16.69
CA GLY A 51 1.36 -9.17 -17.92
C GLY A 51 2.28 -8.07 -18.48
N GLY A 52 2.38 -6.90 -17.86
CA GLY A 52 3.37 -5.89 -18.24
C GLY A 52 4.74 -6.18 -17.63
N GLY A 53 5.63 -6.85 -18.36
CA GLY A 53 7.03 -6.93 -17.98
C GLY A 53 7.55 -5.52 -17.70
N ALA A 54 7.96 -5.26 -16.46
CA ALA A 54 8.47 -3.97 -16.05
C ALA A 54 9.57 -3.56 -17.04
N VAL A 55 9.28 -2.55 -17.87
CA VAL A 55 10.32 -1.90 -18.66
C VAL A 55 11.41 -1.58 -17.66
N ALA A 56 12.60 -2.17 -17.83
CA ALA A 56 13.68 -2.06 -16.88
C ALA A 56 13.95 -0.56 -16.67
N ALA A 57 13.40 -0.05 -15.56
CA ALA A 57 13.43 1.36 -15.29
C ALA A 57 14.92 1.71 -15.14
N GLU A 58 15.39 2.72 -15.87
CA GLU A 58 16.76 3.25 -15.70
C GLU A 58 17.15 3.25 -14.20
N PRO A 59 18.34 2.72 -13.84
CA PRO A 59 18.77 2.65 -12.45
C PRO A 59 18.62 4.00 -11.76
N ILE A 60 18.24 3.98 -10.48
CA ILE A 60 17.95 5.20 -9.71
C ILE A 60 19.09 6.22 -9.78
N ALA A 61 20.35 5.77 -9.82
CA ALA A 61 21.51 6.64 -9.97
C ALA A 61 21.48 7.46 -11.27
N VAL A 62 21.06 6.87 -12.38
CA VAL A 62 20.96 7.55 -13.69
C VAL A 62 19.83 8.57 -13.67
N ARG A 63 18.70 8.23 -13.04
CA ARG A 63 17.57 9.15 -12.90
C ARG A 63 17.88 10.33 -11.98
N LEU A 64 18.58 10.07 -10.88
CA LEU A 64 18.97 11.12 -9.94
C LEU A 64 19.96 12.09 -10.58
N ALA A 65 20.88 11.60 -11.40
CA ALA A 65 21.80 12.44 -12.18
C ALA A 65 21.06 13.36 -13.19
N LYS A 66 19.89 12.94 -13.68
CA LYS A 66 19.04 13.70 -14.60
C LYS A 66 17.91 14.47 -13.89
N ALA A 67 17.88 14.47 -12.55
CA ALA A 67 16.77 15.04 -11.79
C ALA A 67 16.72 16.57 -11.91
N ASP A 68 15.50 17.11 -11.86
CA ASP A 68 15.22 18.54 -11.89
C ASP A 68 14.96 19.06 -10.48
N LEU A 69 15.83 19.95 -10.00
CA LEU A 69 15.74 20.51 -8.66
C LEU A 69 14.48 21.37 -8.47
N ALA A 70 13.99 22.07 -9.49
CA ALA A 70 12.79 22.89 -9.40
C ALA A 70 11.53 22.02 -9.23
N LYS A 71 11.48 20.86 -9.90
CA LYS A 71 10.42 19.85 -9.67
C LYS A 71 10.52 19.22 -8.29
N GLY A 72 11.73 19.00 -7.79
CA GLY A 72 12.01 18.56 -6.43
C GLY A 72 11.45 19.54 -5.39
N GLU A 73 11.74 20.83 -5.55
CA GLU A 73 11.25 21.90 -4.66
C GLU A 73 9.71 21.95 -4.63
N ALA A 74 9.06 21.88 -5.80
CA ALA A 74 7.60 21.87 -5.89
C ALA A 74 6.98 20.66 -5.17
N SER A 75 7.62 19.50 -5.27
CA SER A 75 7.19 18.27 -4.58
C SER A 75 7.39 18.37 -3.07
N PHE A 76 8.50 18.98 -2.65
CA PHE A 76 8.88 19.14 -1.25
C PHE A 76 7.91 20.02 -0.45
N LYS A 77 7.14 20.91 -1.10
CA LYS A 77 6.09 21.72 -0.45
C LYS A 77 5.08 20.89 0.35
N LYS A 78 4.85 19.63 -0.05
CA LYS A 78 3.97 18.70 0.67
C LYS A 78 4.63 18.18 1.95
N CYS A 79 5.95 18.02 1.95
CA CYS A 79 6.74 17.54 3.07
C CYS A 79 6.90 18.61 4.16
N MET A 80 6.89 19.89 3.77
CA MET A 80 6.99 21.04 4.68
C MET A 80 5.86 21.15 5.70
N ALA A 81 4.74 20.45 5.50
CA ALA A 81 3.68 20.37 6.50
C ALA A 81 4.14 19.69 7.80
N CYS A 82 5.10 18.75 7.69
CA CYS A 82 5.60 17.98 8.83
C CYS A 82 7.08 18.25 9.13
N HIS A 83 7.89 18.54 8.12
CA HIS A 83 9.35 18.60 8.22
C HIS A 83 9.90 20.01 8.03
N THR A 84 10.95 20.34 8.77
CA THR A 84 11.73 21.58 8.63
C THR A 84 13.03 21.32 7.86
N ILE A 85 13.58 22.34 7.18
CA ILE A 85 14.82 22.24 6.37
C ILE A 85 15.83 23.33 6.68
N ALA A 86 15.66 24.05 7.79
CA ALA A 86 16.67 25.01 8.21
C ALA A 86 17.84 24.25 8.84
N SER A 87 19.07 24.67 8.54
CA SER A 87 20.28 24.15 9.19
C SER A 87 20.18 24.29 10.71
N GLY A 88 20.28 23.17 11.43
CA GLY A 88 20.12 23.15 12.88
C GLY A 88 18.69 23.46 13.35
N GLY A 89 17.71 23.35 12.46
CA GLY A 89 16.30 23.56 12.77
C GLY A 89 15.76 22.49 13.72
N ALA A 90 14.75 22.86 14.50
CA ALA A 90 14.09 21.92 15.40
C ALA A 90 13.25 20.88 14.63
N SER A 91 13.21 19.66 15.17
CA SER A 91 12.21 18.66 14.79
C SER A 91 10.82 19.13 15.18
N GLY A 92 9.86 19.00 14.27
CA GLY A 92 8.46 19.33 14.49
C GLY A 92 7.61 18.06 14.60
N ILE A 93 6.55 17.97 13.80
CA ILE A 93 5.76 16.74 13.65
C ILE A 93 6.66 15.61 13.08
N GLY A 94 7.51 15.96 12.12
CA GLY A 94 8.60 15.12 11.62
C GLY A 94 9.98 15.69 11.96
N PRO A 95 11.04 14.87 11.89
CA PRO A 95 12.42 15.32 12.08
C PRO A 95 12.83 16.40 11.06
N ASN A 96 13.84 17.20 11.42
CA ASN A 96 14.47 18.12 10.48
C ASN A 96 15.18 17.34 9.34
N LEU A 97 15.10 17.85 8.11
CA LEU A 97 15.62 17.24 6.88
C LEU A 97 16.75 18.07 6.22
N TYR A 98 17.39 18.96 6.98
CA TYR A 98 18.64 19.60 6.54
C TYR A 98 19.83 18.66 6.78
#